data_AF-A0A955N2S6-F1
#
_entry.id   AF-A0A955N2S6-F1
#
_cell.length_a   1.000
_cell.length_b   1.000
_cell.length_c   1.000
_cell.angle_alpha   90.00
_cell.angle_beta   90.00
_cell.angle_gamma   90.00
#
_symmetry.space_group_name_H-M   'P 1'
#
loop_
_entity.id
_entity.type
_entity.pdbx_description
1 polymer ?
#
loop_
_entity_poly.entity_id
_entity_poly.type
_entity_poly.pdbx_seq_one_letter_code
_entity_poly.pdbx_strand_id
1 'polypeptide(L)'
;MDTFGEIVVLVVAALGVVILVRSGTSRKNSSYQPHSSYGPTKTPVDWVPPLLTGGPSTFHRVAPIVSILTLAFAGVLFFVGHNQPGGGFIAGLTGCIAAVPLVLMGGAKLSGESMLDNLQRIMAVGLIVALSTGLMAIPYGFPFLRSAHGYYTLPFVGEIELASAMLFDFGV
;
A
#
# COMPACT_ATOMS: atom_id res chain seq x y z
N MET A 1 -20.67 -8.26 -1.61
CA MET A 1 -21.02 -6.82 -1.66
C MET A 1 -20.27 -6.06 -0.57
N ASP A 2 -20.21 -6.59 0.65
CA ASP A 2 -19.54 -5.95 1.80
C ASP A 2 -18.06 -5.59 1.54
N THR A 3 -17.23 -6.51 1.07
CA THR A 3 -15.78 -6.27 0.83
C THR A 3 -15.49 -5.19 -0.21
N PHE A 4 -16.28 -5.14 -1.30
CA PHE A 4 -16.13 -4.09 -2.31
C PHE A 4 -16.53 -2.72 -1.77
N GLY A 5 -17.61 -2.68 -0.97
CA GLY A 5 -17.99 -1.46 -0.25
C GLY A 5 -16.90 -0.97 0.69
N GLU A 6 -16.28 -1.87 1.45
CA GLU A 6 -15.16 -1.56 2.35
C GLU A 6 -13.97 -0.96 1.59
N ILE A 7 -13.56 -1.55 0.47
CA ILE A 7 -12.44 -1.04 -0.34
C ILE A 7 -12.77 0.33 -0.94
N VAL A 8 -13.99 0.52 -1.45
CA VAL A 8 -14.44 1.82 -1.96
C VAL A 8 -14.40 2.87 -0.84
N VAL A 9 -14.87 2.55 0.36
CA VAL A 9 -14.81 3.45 1.52
C VAL A 9 -13.37 3.80 1.87
N LEU A 10 -12.46 2.83 1.84
CA LEU A 10 -11.04 3.05 2.10
C LEU A 10 -10.38 3.94 1.04
N VAL A 11 -10.66 3.72 -0.24
CA VAL A 11 -10.14 4.56 -1.33
C VAL A 11 -10.66 5.99 -1.19
N VAL A 12 -11.94 6.18 -0.89
CA VAL A 12 -12.53 7.51 -0.66
C VAL A 12 -11.89 8.18 0.55
N ALA A 13 -11.72 7.46 1.65
CA ALA A 13 -11.05 7.96 2.85
C ALA A 13 -9.59 8.37 2.56
N ALA A 14 -8.84 7.53 1.84
CA ALA A 14 -7.46 7.79 1.46
C ALA A 14 -7.35 9.03 0.54
N LEU A 15 -8.23 9.16 -0.45
CA LEU A 15 -8.30 10.37 -1.29
C LEU A 15 -8.60 11.62 -0.47
N GLY A 16 -9.52 11.53 0.50
CA GLY A 16 -9.80 12.61 1.44
C GLY A 16 -8.55 13.05 2.22
N VAL A 17 -7.76 12.09 2.71
CA VAL A 17 -6.48 12.36 3.38
C VAL A 17 -5.48 13.02 2.43
N VAL A 18 -5.35 12.54 1.19
CA VAL A 18 -4.43 13.14 0.20
C VAL A 18 -4.82 14.60 -0.11
N ILE A 19 -6.11 14.87 -0.29
CA ILE A 19 -6.63 16.22 -0.53
C ILE A 19 -6.36 17.12 0.69
N LEU A 20 -6.61 16.62 1.90
CA LEU A 20 -6.35 17.37 3.13
C LEU A 20 -4.87 17.73 3.25
N VAL A 21 -3.97 16.77 3.04
CA VAL A 21 -2.52 17.01 3.09
C VAL A 21 -2.10 18.05 2.05
N ARG A 22 -2.53 17.91 0.79
CA ARG A 22 -2.22 18.87 -0.28
C ARG A 22 -2.74 20.28 0.00
N SER A 23 -3.95 20.39 0.56
CA SER A 23 -4.55 21.67 0.93
C SER A 23 -3.74 22.39 2.02
N GLY A 24 -3.16 21.63 2.94
CA GLY A 24 -2.29 22.15 4.00
C GLY A 24 -0.91 22.61 3.49
N THR A 25 -0.31 21.87 2.54
CA THR A 25 1.00 22.22 1.96
C THR A 25 0.93 23.46 1.05
N SER A 26 -0.13 23.59 0.24
CA SER A 26 -0.34 24.76 -0.63
C SER A 26 -0.43 26.07 0.15
N ARG A 27 -0.88 26.04 1.40
CA ARG A 27 -0.98 27.23 2.26
C ARG A 27 0.37 27.72 2.81
N LYS A 28 1.39 26.84 2.86
CA LYS A 28 2.71 27.13 3.45
C LYS A 28 3.74 27.66 2.46
N ASN A 29 3.50 27.55 1.15
CA ASN A 29 4.43 27.95 0.11
C ASN A 29 4.39 29.45 -0.26
N SER A 30 3.56 30.27 0.40
CA SER A 30 3.46 31.71 0.11
C SER A 30 4.33 32.62 1.01
N SER A 31 5.11 32.08 1.97
CA SER A 31 5.87 32.92 2.92
C SER A 31 7.14 32.26 3.48
N TYR A 32 7.92 31.53 2.67
CA TYR A 32 9.23 31.02 3.12
C TYR A 32 10.37 31.66 2.34
N GLN A 33 11.04 32.62 2.99
CA GLN A 33 12.33 33.17 2.58
C GLN A 33 13.42 32.37 3.30
N PRO A 34 14.36 31.72 2.60
CA PRO A 34 15.33 30.85 3.24
C PRO A 34 16.36 31.69 4.02
N HIS A 35 16.24 31.72 5.34
CA HIS A 35 17.37 32.09 6.18
C HIS A 35 18.32 30.89 6.25
N SER A 36 19.42 30.98 5.51
CA SER A 36 20.57 30.08 5.64
C SER A 36 21.21 30.25 7.02
N SER A 37 20.72 29.51 8.01
CA SER A 37 21.48 29.22 9.23
C SER A 37 22.21 27.90 9.05
N TYR A 38 23.39 27.98 8.44
CA TYR A 38 24.39 26.92 8.49
C TYR A 38 25.02 26.92 9.89
N GLY A 39 24.55 26.02 10.76
CA GLY A 39 25.13 25.78 12.07
C GLY A 39 24.84 24.32 12.48
N PRO A 40 25.79 23.60 13.11
CA PRO A 40 25.57 22.22 13.49
C PRO A 40 24.56 22.16 14.65
N THR A 41 23.28 22.04 14.32
CA THR A 41 22.24 21.78 15.33
C THR A 41 22.34 20.32 15.73
N LYS A 42 23.09 20.08 16.81
CA LYS A 42 23.00 18.85 17.60
C LYS A 42 21.54 18.58 17.91
N THR A 43 21.00 17.51 17.36
CA THR A 43 19.61 17.12 17.58
C THR A 43 19.44 16.56 19.00
N PRO A 44 18.27 16.71 19.64
CA PRO A 44 18.03 16.23 21.01
C PRO A 44 18.12 14.71 21.23
N VAL A 45 18.60 13.93 20.27
CA VAL A 45 18.77 12.47 20.33
C VAL A 45 20.23 12.05 20.55
N ASP A 46 21.14 13.01 20.69
CA ASP A 46 22.59 12.78 20.84
C ASP A 46 22.99 12.08 22.16
N TRP A 47 22.08 11.97 23.14
CA TRP A 47 22.33 11.32 24.44
C TRP A 47 22.03 9.82 24.47
N VAL A 48 21.47 9.26 23.39
CA VAL A 48 21.23 7.81 23.31
C VAL A 48 22.49 7.13 22.78
N PRO A 49 23.10 6.19 23.51
CA PRO A 49 24.31 5.50 23.07
C PRO A 49 24.14 4.88 21.67
N PRO A 50 25.09 5.06 20.73
CA PRO A 50 25.01 4.53 19.36
C PRO A 50 24.80 3.01 19.27
N LEU A 51 25.10 2.30 20.35
CA LEU A 51 24.92 0.85 20.51
C LEU A 51 23.45 0.45 20.74
N LEU A 52 22.65 1.33 21.36
CA LEU A 52 21.20 1.13 21.59
C LEU A 52 20.36 1.72 20.46
N THR A 53 20.85 2.77 19.80
CA THR A 53 20.20 3.38 18.63
C THR A 53 20.62 2.76 17.31
N GLY A 54 21.69 1.97 17.27
CA GLY A 54 22.31 1.51 16.03
C GLY A 54 22.47 2.70 15.10
N GLY A 55 23.45 3.58 15.40
CA GLY A 55 23.57 4.91 14.78
C GLY A 55 23.26 4.92 13.27
N PRO A 56 22.86 6.06 12.66
CA PRO A 56 22.13 6.14 11.39
C PRO A 56 22.51 5.13 10.29
N SER A 57 23.78 4.76 10.17
CA SER A 57 24.30 3.71 9.30
C SER A 57 23.74 2.29 9.52
N THR A 58 23.40 1.88 10.75
CA THR A 58 22.82 0.54 11.03
C THR A 58 21.36 0.48 10.59
N PHE A 59 20.58 1.53 10.86
CA PHE A 59 19.19 1.61 10.38
C PHE A 59 19.10 1.51 8.85
N HIS A 60 19.95 2.22 8.11
CA HIS A 60 19.98 2.16 6.64
C HIS A 60 20.38 0.77 6.10
N ARG A 61 21.06 -0.06 6.89
CA ARG A 61 21.41 -1.44 6.51
C ARG A 61 20.28 -2.43 6.82
N VAL A 62 19.58 -2.23 7.95
CA VAL A 62 18.56 -3.16 8.44
C VAL A 62 17.18 -2.85 7.84
N ALA A 63 16.83 -1.57 7.63
CA ALA A 63 15.54 -1.14 7.09
C ALA A 63 15.13 -1.87 5.79
N PRO A 64 15.96 -1.94 4.72
CA PRO A 64 15.58 -2.66 3.51
C PRO A 64 15.40 -4.16 3.73
N ILE A 65 16.19 -4.78 4.62
CA ILE A 65 16.05 -6.21 4.95
C ILE A 65 14.71 -6.46 5.63
N VAL A 66 14.36 -5.65 6.61
CA VAL A 66 13.06 -5.73 7.31
C VAL A 66 11.92 -5.51 6.33
N SER A 67 11.99 -4.48 5.49
CA SER A 67 10.98 -4.20 4.46
C SER A 67 10.79 -5.37 3.49
N ILE A 68 11.87 -5.98 3.00
CA ILE A 68 11.79 -7.14 2.10
C ILE A 68 11.14 -8.34 2.81
N LEU A 69 11.52 -8.62 4.06
CA LEU A 69 10.94 -9.71 4.84
C LEU A 69 9.46 -9.48 5.14
N THR A 70 9.07 -8.26 5.51
CA THR A 70 7.67 -7.90 5.74
C THR A 70 6.86 -7.97 4.44
N LEU A 71 7.43 -7.57 3.31
CA LEU A 71 6.78 -7.70 2.00
C LEU A 71 6.63 -9.17 1.57
N ALA A 72 7.64 -10.01 1.83
CA ALA A 72 7.55 -11.44 1.60
C ALA A 72 6.44 -12.06 2.47
N PHE A 73 6.34 -11.65 3.72
CA PHE A 73 5.26 -12.07 4.61
C PHE A 73 3.87 -11.62 4.13
N ALA A 74 3.76 -10.39 3.60
CA ALA A 74 2.53 -9.92 2.96
C ALA A 74 2.14 -10.82 1.77
N GLY A 75 3.11 -11.24 0.95
CA GLY A 75 2.89 -12.21 -0.12
C GLY A 75 2.40 -13.56 0.40
N VAL A 76 2.96 -14.07 1.50
CA VAL A 76 2.45 -15.29 2.13
C VAL A 76 1.01 -15.12 2.60
N LEU A 77 0.66 -14.01 3.25
CA LEU A 77 -0.72 -13.73 3.68
C LEU A 77 -1.71 -13.65 2.51
N PHE A 78 -1.24 -13.15 1.36
CA PHE A 78 -2.01 -13.11 0.12
C PHE A 78 -2.34 -14.53 -0.38
N PHE A 79 -1.33 -15.41 -0.48
CA PHE A 79 -1.52 -16.78 -0.98
C PHE A 79 -2.17 -17.73 0.03
N VAL A 80 -2.03 -17.48 1.34
CA VAL A 80 -2.60 -18.34 2.40
C VAL A 80 -4.12 -18.11 2.58
N GLY A 81 -4.64 -16.98 2.07
CA GLY A 81 -6.06 -16.61 2.16
C GLY A 81 -7.04 -17.61 1.54
N HIS A 82 -6.58 -18.60 0.78
CA HIS A 82 -7.44 -19.63 0.17
C HIS A 82 -7.99 -20.67 1.15
N ASN A 83 -7.34 -20.90 2.30
CA ASN A 83 -7.73 -21.99 3.21
C ASN A 83 -7.60 -21.66 4.70
N GLN A 84 -7.12 -20.45 5.03
CA GLN A 84 -6.85 -19.99 6.39
C GLN A 84 -7.12 -18.48 6.47
N PRO A 85 -7.26 -17.88 7.68
CA PRO A 85 -7.42 -16.42 7.81
C PRO A 85 -6.25 -15.69 7.12
N GLY A 86 -6.57 -14.97 6.04
CA GLY A 86 -5.63 -14.33 5.12
C GLY A 86 -6.39 -13.57 4.00
N GLY A 87 -5.69 -13.16 2.94
CA GLY A 87 -6.30 -12.53 1.74
C GLY A 87 -5.69 -11.18 1.35
N GLY A 88 -6.23 -10.58 0.27
CA GLY A 88 -5.74 -9.32 -0.32
C GLY A 88 -5.65 -8.16 0.68
N PHE A 89 -6.68 -7.97 1.51
CA PHE A 89 -6.75 -6.83 2.44
C PHE A 89 -5.61 -6.80 3.47
N ILE A 90 -5.41 -7.90 4.19
CA ILE A 90 -4.36 -7.98 5.23
C ILE A 90 -2.96 -7.98 4.60
N ALA A 91 -2.82 -8.56 3.41
CA ALA A 91 -1.59 -8.50 2.62
C ALA A 91 -1.27 -7.04 2.22
N GLY A 92 -2.26 -6.29 1.74
CA GLY A 92 -2.12 -4.87 1.39
C GLY A 92 -1.70 -4.02 2.58
N LEU A 93 -2.38 -4.14 3.73
CA LEU A 93 -2.00 -3.44 4.97
C LEU A 93 -0.56 -3.76 5.40
N THR A 94 -0.19 -5.04 5.35
CA THR A 94 1.16 -5.50 5.69
C THR A 94 2.20 -4.95 4.70
N GLY A 95 1.86 -4.88 3.42
CA GLY A 95 2.68 -4.22 2.38
C GLY A 95 2.88 -2.73 2.63
N CYS A 96 1.83 -2.01 3.08
CA CYS A 96 1.96 -0.61 3.48
C CYS A 96 2.93 -0.45 4.68
N ILE A 97 2.87 -1.35 5.65
CA ILE A 97 3.81 -1.37 6.78
C ILE A 97 5.24 -1.64 6.30
N ALA A 98 5.42 -2.54 5.33
CA ALA A 98 6.72 -2.82 4.73
C ALA A 98 7.36 -1.60 4.05
N ALA A 99 6.56 -0.63 3.58
CA ALA A 99 7.06 0.61 2.99
C ALA A 99 7.56 1.63 4.03
N VAL A 100 7.14 1.55 5.29
CA VAL A 100 7.48 2.53 6.34
C VAL A 100 9.00 2.68 6.55
N PRO A 101 9.78 1.60 6.72
CA PRO A 101 11.23 1.72 6.90
C PRO A 101 11.93 2.37 5.69
N LEU A 102 11.43 2.13 4.47
CA LEU A 102 11.97 2.71 3.23
C LEU A 102 11.72 4.22 3.17
N VAL A 103 10.53 4.67 3.57
CA VAL A 103 10.19 6.09 3.63
C VAL A 103 11.05 6.81 4.69
N LEU A 104 11.23 6.18 5.86
CA LEU A 104 12.09 6.72 6.92
C LEU A 104 13.56 6.83 6.47
N MET A 105 14.03 5.87 5.67
CA MET A 105 15.39 5.89 5.11
C MET A 105 15.57 6.99 4.05
N GLY A 106 14.54 7.25 3.24
CA GLY A 106 14.57 8.28 2.21
C GLY A 106 14.57 9.73 2.75
N GLY A 107 14.08 9.93 3.97
CA GLY A 107 14.06 11.23 4.64
C GLY A 107 13.36 12.34 3.84
N ALA A 108 13.77 13.59 4.05
CA ALA A 108 13.19 14.77 3.36
C ALA A 108 13.49 14.84 1.84
N LYS A 109 14.22 13.88 1.28
CA LYS A 109 14.55 13.85 -0.16
C LYS A 109 13.41 13.33 -1.02
N LEU A 110 12.48 12.55 -0.46
CA LEU A 110 11.23 12.26 -1.16
C LEU A 110 10.34 13.51 -1.08
N SER A 111 10.13 14.17 -2.22
CA SER A 111 9.08 15.17 -2.32
C SER A 111 7.75 14.50 -1.98
N GLY A 112 7.11 14.94 -0.91
CA GLY A 112 5.81 14.41 -0.48
C GLY A 112 4.78 14.45 -1.60
N GLU A 113 4.87 15.42 -2.51
CA GLU A 113 3.97 15.50 -3.67
C GLU A 113 4.13 14.35 -4.65
N SER A 114 5.37 13.97 -4.99
CA SER A 114 5.64 12.84 -5.90
C SER A 114 5.19 11.50 -5.29
N MET A 115 5.37 11.35 -3.97
CA MET A 115 4.89 10.18 -3.25
C MET A 115 3.35 10.10 -3.25
N LEU A 116 2.67 11.22 -3.03
CA LEU A 116 1.21 11.29 -3.05
C LEU A 116 0.64 11.03 -4.46
N ASP A 117 1.29 11.53 -5.52
CA ASP A 117 0.91 11.24 -6.91
C ASP A 117 1.01 9.76 -7.24
N ASN A 118 2.12 9.13 -6.85
CA ASN A 118 2.32 7.69 -7.06
C ASN A 118 1.29 6.88 -6.28
N LEU A 119 0.99 7.26 -5.04
CA LEU A 119 -0.03 6.60 -4.23
C LEU A 119 -1.42 6.69 -4.88
N GLN A 120 -1.80 7.86 -5.40
CA GLN A 120 -3.06 8.04 -6.13
C GLN A 120 -3.15 7.14 -7.37
N ARG A 121 -2.06 7.03 -8.14
CA ARG A 121 -1.99 6.15 -9.31
C ARG A 121 -2.14 4.68 -8.92
N ILE A 122 -1.45 4.24 -7.86
CA ILE A 122 -1.54 2.86 -7.36
C ILE A 122 -2.98 2.55 -6.93
N MET A 123 -3.62 3.43 -6.15
CA MET A 123 -5.02 3.27 -5.73
C MET A 123 -5.97 3.20 -6.93
N ALA A 124 -5.79 4.07 -7.93
CA ALA A 124 -6.64 4.08 -9.12
C ALA A 124 -6.48 2.79 -9.95
N VAL A 125 -5.25 2.31 -10.13
CA VAL A 125 -4.96 1.06 -10.84
C VAL A 125 -5.57 -0.13 -10.09
N GLY A 126 -5.37 -0.23 -8.77
CA GLY A 126 -5.96 -1.29 -7.95
C GLY A 126 -7.48 -1.33 -8.05
N LEU A 127 -8.14 -0.17 -7.94
CA LEU A 127 -9.59 -0.08 -8.08
C LEU A 127 -10.09 -0.49 -9.47
N ILE A 128 -9.38 -0.11 -10.54
CA ILE A 128 -9.72 -0.53 -11.91
C ILE A 128 -9.58 -2.05 -12.05
N VAL A 129 -8.53 -2.64 -11.49
CA VAL A 129 -8.32 -4.11 -11.52
C VAL A 129 -9.45 -4.82 -10.77
N ALA A 130 -9.78 -4.40 -9.55
CA ALA A 130 -10.86 -4.97 -8.75
C ALA A 130 -12.23 -4.84 -9.46
N LEU A 131 -12.50 -3.66 -10.02
CA LEU A 131 -13.76 -3.38 -10.73
C LEU A 131 -13.86 -4.18 -12.03
N SER A 132 -12.79 -4.24 -12.83
CA SER A 132 -12.75 -5.02 -14.08
C SER A 132 -12.97 -6.51 -13.84
N THR A 133 -12.43 -7.05 -12.73
CA THR A 133 -12.62 -8.43 -12.31
C THR A 133 -14.08 -8.70 -11.92
N GLY A 134 -14.74 -7.77 -11.23
CA GLY A 134 -16.17 -7.87 -10.92
C GLY A 134 -17.09 -7.75 -12.14
N LEU A 135 -16.72 -6.91 -13.12
CA LEU A 135 -17.46 -6.71 -14.37
C LEU A 135 -17.36 -7.91 -15.32
N MET A 136 -16.26 -8.66 -15.28
CA MET A 136 -16.08 -9.87 -16.09
C MET A 136 -17.17 -10.92 -15.87
N ALA A 137 -17.87 -10.94 -14.72
CA ALA A 137 -18.94 -11.88 -14.43
C ALA A 137 -20.30 -11.54 -15.10
N ILE A 138 -20.54 -10.26 -15.41
CA ILE A 138 -21.79 -9.73 -15.96
C ILE A 138 -22.13 -10.30 -17.35
N PRO A 139 -21.21 -10.33 -18.35
CA PRO A 139 -21.53 -10.87 -19.68
C PRO A 139 -21.88 -12.36 -19.67
N TYR A 140 -21.56 -13.08 -18.60
CA TYR A 140 -21.92 -14.49 -18.41
C TYR A 140 -23.25 -14.67 -17.65
N GLY A 141 -23.99 -13.59 -17.38
CA GLY A 141 -25.31 -13.64 -16.72
C GLY A 141 -25.26 -13.80 -15.20
N PHE A 142 -24.08 -13.69 -14.59
CA PHE A 142 -23.92 -13.73 -13.14
C PHE A 142 -24.00 -12.32 -12.52
N PRO A 143 -24.55 -12.17 -11.30
CA PRO A 143 -24.55 -10.89 -10.60
C PRO A 143 -23.14 -10.36 -10.33
N PHE A 144 -22.99 -9.03 -10.33
CA PHE A 144 -21.75 -8.31 -10.04
C PHE A 144 -21.13 -8.80 -8.72
N LEU A 145 -19.84 -9.14 -8.72
CA LEU A 145 -19.11 -9.69 -7.57
C LEU A 145 -19.75 -10.94 -6.94
N ARG A 146 -20.45 -11.77 -7.71
CA ARG A 146 -20.67 -13.14 -7.24
C ARG A 146 -19.31 -13.80 -7.15
N SER A 147 -18.85 -14.12 -5.93
CA SER A 147 -17.97 -15.27 -5.74
C SER A 147 -18.74 -16.45 -6.31
N ALA A 148 -18.55 -16.71 -7.60
CA ALA A 148 -18.93 -17.97 -8.18
C ALA A 148 -18.14 -18.99 -7.36
N HIS A 149 -18.86 -19.68 -6.46
CA HIS A 149 -18.55 -21.04 -6.04
C HIS A 149 -19.02 -22.01 -7.17
N GLY A 150 -18.87 -21.58 -8.42
CA GLY A 150 -19.09 -22.35 -9.63
C GLY A 150 -17.75 -22.74 -10.26
N TYR A 151 -17.29 -23.94 -9.95
CA TYR A 151 -16.18 -24.64 -10.59
C TYR A 151 -16.30 -24.55 -12.11
N TYR A 152 -15.47 -23.73 -12.74
CA TYR A 152 -15.38 -23.68 -14.19
C TYR A 152 -14.05 -24.30 -14.59
N THR A 153 -14.10 -25.43 -15.29
CA THR A 153 -12.92 -26.19 -15.69
C THR A 153 -12.52 -25.83 -17.11
N LEU A 154 -11.46 -25.03 -17.27
CA LEU A 154 -10.79 -24.86 -18.57
C LEU A 154 -9.92 -26.10 -18.84
N PRO A 155 -10.00 -26.74 -20.03
CA PRO A 155 -9.36 -28.03 -20.33
C PRO A 155 -7.82 -28.03 -20.32
N PHE A 156 -7.18 -26.89 -20.07
CA PHE A 156 -5.71 -26.75 -20.00
C PHE A 156 -5.19 -26.13 -18.70
N VAL A 157 -6.03 -25.48 -17.88
CA VAL A 157 -5.58 -24.58 -16.78
C VAL A 157 -6.19 -24.98 -15.42
N GLY A 158 -7.24 -25.81 -15.38
CA GLY A 158 -7.95 -26.09 -14.14
C GLY A 158 -8.87 -24.93 -13.72
N GLU A 159 -9.39 -24.99 -12.50
CA GLU A 159 -10.54 -24.22 -12.00
C GLU A 159 -10.34 -22.68 -12.04
N ILE A 160 -11.25 -21.97 -12.72
CA ILE A 160 -11.15 -20.52 -13.02
C ILE A 160 -11.56 -19.64 -11.83
N GLU A 161 -12.15 -20.22 -10.78
CA GLU A 161 -12.63 -19.50 -9.60
C GLU A 161 -11.49 -18.86 -8.81
N LEU A 162 -10.41 -19.61 -8.63
CA LEU A 162 -9.26 -19.19 -7.83
C LEU A 162 -8.56 -17.98 -8.46
N ALA A 163 -8.44 -17.97 -9.79
CA ALA A 163 -7.80 -16.88 -10.52
C ALA A 163 -8.59 -15.57 -10.42
N SER A 164 -9.92 -15.62 -10.51
CA SER A 164 -10.77 -14.40 -10.43
C SER A 164 -10.81 -13.80 -9.02
N ALA A 165 -10.88 -14.61 -7.97
CA ALA A 165 -10.81 -14.13 -6.60
C ALA A 165 -9.41 -13.58 -6.26
N MET A 166 -8.34 -14.25 -6.71
CA MET A 166 -6.97 -13.74 -6.58
C MET A 166 -6.78 -12.42 -7.34
N LEU A 167 -7.34 -12.27 -8.54
CA LEU A 167 -7.27 -11.02 -9.32
C LEU A 167 -8.00 -9.88 -8.65
N PHE A 168 -9.16 -10.16 -8.03
CA PHE A 168 -9.86 -9.19 -7.21
C PHE A 168 -8.98 -8.78 -6.02
N ASP A 169 -8.50 -9.75 -5.23
CA ASP A 169 -7.62 -9.54 -4.07
C ASP A 169 -6.31 -8.84 -4.44
N PHE A 170 -5.80 -9.01 -5.67
CA PHE A 170 -4.62 -8.30 -6.17
C PHE A 170 -4.90 -6.83 -6.47
N GLY A 171 -6.14 -6.50 -6.83
CA GLY A 171 -6.58 -5.12 -6.96
C GLY A 171 -6.81 -4.42 -5.62
N VAL A 172 -7.05 -5.18 -4.55
CA VAL A 172 -7.20 -4.69 -3.17
C VAL A 172 -5.85 -4.29 -2.59
#